data_AF-A0A966JTF6-F1
#
_entry.id   AF-A0A966JTF6-F1
#
_cell.length_a   1.000
_cell.length_b   1.000
_cell.length_c   1.000
_cell.angle_alpha   90.00
_cell.angle_beta   90.00
_cell.angle_gamma   90.00
#
_symmetry.space_group_name_H-M   'P 1'
#
loop_
_entity.id
_entity.type
_entity.pdbx_description
1 polymer ?
#
loop_
_entity_poly.entity_id
_entity_poly.type
_entity_poly.pdbx_seq_one_letter_code
_entity_poly.pdbx_strand_id
1 'polypeptide(L)'
;MKFLANLIHKLKRIADWFTTQKSDSTLEVTAITKRFKLLEEARKLGELGLPSFHSKVITATEQEVVRYIEGIREQIQIQTLADLDRMDQVIHDSQVHEFDLKPDILSADFERKALIIFNEQNAWLEKLGATANRRFKELERFRALHQLERDAIYPDATGLFFRYALLVLLVAFEGIFNAAFFIKRPGG
;
A
#
# COMPACT_ATOMS: atom_id res chain seq x y z
N MET A 1 18.44 4.74 -21.73
CA MET A 1 19.77 4.71 -21.05
C MET A 1 19.70 5.14 -19.59
N LYS A 2 19.19 6.33 -19.22
CA LYS A 2 19.14 6.82 -17.82
C LYS A 2 18.28 5.98 -16.86
N PHE A 3 17.19 5.39 -17.34
CA PHE A 3 16.28 4.58 -16.51
C PHE A 3 16.92 3.26 -16.03
N LEU A 4 17.66 2.59 -16.92
CA LEU A 4 18.40 1.37 -16.60
C LEU A 4 19.54 1.65 -15.62
N ALA A 5 20.25 2.76 -15.79
CA ALA A 5 21.30 3.18 -14.86
C ALA A 5 20.76 3.43 -13.43
N ASN A 6 19.58 4.03 -13.30
CA ASN A 6 18.96 4.32 -12.01
C ASN A 6 18.45 3.03 -11.31
N LEU A 7 17.96 2.06 -12.09
CA LEU A 7 17.52 0.77 -11.58
C LEU A 7 18.70 -0.07 -11.08
N ILE A 8 19.81 -0.09 -11.82
CA ILE A 8 21.06 -0.77 -11.42
C ILE A 8 21.61 -0.16 -10.12
N HIS A 9 21.56 1.18 -9.98
CA HIS A 9 21.99 1.84 -8.75
C HIS A 9 21.11 1.49 -7.54
N LYS A 10 19.78 1.42 -7.72
CA LYS A 10 18.87 0.97 -6.65
C LYS A 10 19.11 -0.49 -6.25
N LEU A 11 19.27 -1.38 -7.23
CA LEU A 11 19.54 -2.80 -6.99
C LEU A 11 20.88 -3.02 -6.27
N LYS A 12 21.93 -2.29 -6.70
CA LYS A 12 23.23 -2.34 -6.02
C LYS A 12 23.13 -1.83 -4.59
N ARG A 13 22.40 -0.73 -4.35
CA ARG A 13 22.19 -0.18 -3.00
C ARG A 13 21.42 -1.15 -2.09
N ILE A 14 20.48 -1.91 -2.64
CA ILE A 14 19.73 -2.95 -1.90
C ILE A 14 20.62 -4.17 -1.63
N ALA A 15 21.42 -4.60 -2.60
CA ALA A 15 22.38 -5.69 -2.40
C ALA A 15 23.43 -5.32 -1.34
N ASP A 16 23.97 -4.10 -1.40
CA ASP A 16 24.93 -3.56 -0.43
C ASP A 16 24.29 -3.43 0.98
N TRP A 17 22.97 -3.20 1.07
CA TRP A 17 22.21 -3.19 2.32
C TRP A 17 22.04 -4.59 2.93
N PHE A 18 21.82 -5.61 2.10
CA PHE A 18 21.80 -7.01 2.57
C PHE A 18 23.20 -7.55 2.89
N THR A 19 24.25 -6.97 2.31
CA THR A 19 25.64 -7.22 2.70
C THR A 19 26.10 -6.19 3.72
N THR A 20 25.40 -6.07 4.85
CA THR A 20 26.09 -5.66 6.07
C THR A 20 27.22 -6.66 6.25
N GLN A 21 28.47 -6.23 6.05
CA GLN A 21 29.64 -7.00 6.42
C GLN A 21 29.41 -7.47 7.85
N LYS A 22 29.05 -8.75 8.00
CA LYS A 22 29.04 -9.40 9.30
C LYS A 22 30.44 -9.16 9.83
N SER A 23 30.57 -8.29 10.83
CA SER A 23 31.87 -8.01 11.40
C SER A 23 32.39 -9.35 11.93
N ASP A 24 33.40 -9.91 11.27
CA ASP A 24 34.11 -11.13 11.69
C ASP A 24 34.83 -10.95 13.04
N SER A 25 34.53 -9.85 13.75
CA SER A 25 34.85 -9.53 15.13
C SER A 25 34.17 -10.47 16.13
N THR A 26 34.06 -11.77 15.85
CA THR A 26 33.66 -12.73 16.88
C THR A 26 34.84 -12.97 17.80
N LEU A 27 34.65 -12.65 19.09
CA LEU A 27 35.66 -12.76 20.12
C LEU A 27 35.73 -14.23 20.58
N GLU A 28 36.25 -15.11 19.72
CA GLU A 28 36.36 -16.54 20.02
C GLU A 28 37.54 -16.86 20.94
N VAL A 29 37.24 -17.49 22.08
CA VAL A 29 38.23 -17.88 23.11
C VAL A 29 39.30 -18.82 22.54
N THR A 30 38.92 -19.71 21.63
CA THR A 30 39.81 -20.64 20.90
C THR A 30 40.79 -19.89 19.99
N ALA A 31 40.36 -18.82 19.34
CA ALA A 31 41.21 -18.00 18.48
C ALA A 31 42.21 -17.18 19.32
N ILE A 32 41.78 -16.63 20.46
CA ILE A 32 42.62 -15.86 21.37
C ILE A 32 43.69 -16.75 22.01
N THR A 33 43.31 -17.93 22.50
CA THR A 33 44.24 -18.89 23.11
C THR A 33 45.31 -19.36 22.13
N LYS A 34 44.95 -19.58 20.87
CA LYS A 34 45.90 -19.91 19.80
C LYS A 34 46.79 -18.73 19.42
N ARG A 35 46.24 -17.51 19.31
CA ARG A 35 46.97 -16.29 18.94
C ARG A 35 48.06 -15.92 19.94
N PHE A 36 47.75 -16.00 21.23
CA PHE A 36 48.67 -15.66 22.32
C PHE A 36 49.42 -16.88 22.89
N LYS A 37 49.25 -18.06 22.30
CA LYS A 37 49.89 -19.32 22.73
C LYS A 37 49.77 -19.55 24.25
N LEU A 38 48.60 -19.24 24.83
CA LEU A 38 48.43 -19.15 26.28
C LEU A 38 48.77 -20.46 27.01
N LEU A 39 48.53 -21.61 26.38
CA LEU A 39 48.86 -22.92 26.95
C LEU A 39 50.38 -23.18 26.99
N GLU A 40 51.13 -22.73 25.98
CA GLU A 40 52.59 -22.89 25.93
C GLU A 40 53.25 -21.94 26.93
N GLU A 41 52.77 -20.70 27.00
CA GLU A 41 53.25 -19.69 27.94
C GLU A 41 52.98 -20.11 29.40
N ALA A 42 51.76 -20.55 29.69
CA ALA A 42 51.37 -21.02 31.02
C ALA A 42 52.21 -22.24 31.46
N ARG A 43 52.54 -23.15 30.54
CA ARG A 43 53.41 -24.28 30.83
C ARG A 43 54.83 -23.84 31.17
N LYS A 44 55.41 -22.93 30.39
CA LYS A 44 56.76 -22.37 30.67
C LYS A 44 56.81 -21.62 32.00
N LEU A 45 55.79 -20.81 32.28
CA LEU A 45 55.69 -20.05 33.53
C LEU A 45 55.49 -20.98 34.74
N GLY A 46 54.69 -22.03 34.58
CA GLY A 46 54.51 -23.07 35.60
C GLY A 46 55.78 -23.84 35.92
N GLU A 47 56.60 -24.18 34.90
CA GLU A 47 57.92 -24.80 35.08
C GLU A 47 58.90 -23.87 35.81
N LEU A 48 58.75 -22.55 35.65
CA LEU A 48 59.55 -21.52 36.32
C LEU A 48 59.03 -21.14 37.72
N GLY A 49 57.88 -21.68 38.15
CA GLY A 49 57.25 -21.32 39.42
C GLY A 49 56.78 -19.86 39.49
N LEU A 50 56.53 -19.25 38.33
CA LEU A 50 56.04 -17.88 38.19
C LEU A 50 54.58 -17.88 37.68
N PRO A 51 53.75 -16.93 38.09
CA PRO A 51 53.96 -15.99 39.19
C PRO A 51 53.78 -16.72 40.55
N SER A 52 54.26 -16.15 41.66
CA SER A 52 54.16 -16.80 42.97
C SER A 52 52.71 -17.19 43.31
N PHE A 53 52.48 -18.29 44.03
CA PHE A 53 51.13 -18.78 44.34
C PHE A 53 50.20 -17.76 45.02
N HIS A 54 50.75 -16.71 45.62
CA HIS A 54 49.99 -15.66 46.30
C HIS A 54 49.99 -14.31 45.57
N SER A 55 50.72 -14.18 44.46
CA SER A 55 50.72 -12.91 43.72
C SER A 55 49.44 -12.76 42.91
N LYS A 56 48.77 -11.62 43.10
CA LYS A 56 47.63 -11.17 42.30
C LYS A 56 48.06 -10.30 41.11
N VAL A 57 49.32 -10.41 40.71
CA VAL A 57 49.91 -9.57 39.67
C VAL A 57 49.61 -10.22 38.33
N ILE A 58 49.05 -9.43 37.42
CA ILE A 58 48.74 -9.85 36.05
C ILE A 58 50.05 -10.04 35.29
N THR A 59 50.20 -11.14 34.59
CA THR A 59 51.36 -11.39 33.73
C THR A 59 51.33 -10.54 32.47
N ALA A 60 52.48 -10.28 31.86
CA ALA A 60 52.56 -9.43 30.66
C ALA A 60 51.69 -9.95 29.51
N THR A 61 51.60 -11.27 29.35
CA THR A 61 50.76 -11.92 28.34
C THR A 61 49.27 -11.80 28.65
N GLU A 62 48.85 -11.94 29.91
CA GLU A 62 47.47 -11.68 30.33
C GLU A 62 47.08 -10.21 30.11
N GLN A 63 47.98 -9.27 30.42
CA GLN A 63 47.74 -7.85 30.20
C GLN A 63 47.57 -7.52 28.71
N GLU A 64 48.36 -8.18 27.85
CA GLU A 64 48.25 -8.02 26.41
C GLU A 64 46.95 -8.62 25.85
N VAL A 65 46.52 -9.78 26.36
CA VAL A 65 45.21 -10.38 26.02
C VAL A 65 44.08 -9.43 26.40
N VAL A 66 44.11 -8.87 27.61
CA VAL A 66 43.08 -7.91 28.06
C VAL A 66 43.04 -6.68 27.16
N ARG A 67 44.21 -6.10 26.81
CA ARG A 67 44.29 -4.96 25.89
C ARG A 67 43.70 -5.29 24.52
N TYR A 68 43.97 -6.49 24.01
CA TYR A 68 43.43 -6.95 22.73
C TYR A 68 41.91 -7.11 22.76
N ILE A 69 41.38 -7.70 23.83
CA ILE A 69 39.93 -7.86 24.02
C ILE A 69 39.25 -6.50 24.10
N GLU A 70 39.81 -5.56 24.85
CA GLU A 70 39.24 -4.22 24.99
C GLU A 70 39.26 -3.46 23.67
N GLY A 71 40.35 -3.57 22.89
CA GLY A 71 40.43 -2.97 21.56
C GLY A 71 39.39 -3.52 20.58
N ILE A 72 39.12 -4.83 20.59
CA ILE A 72 38.04 -5.40 19.77
C ILE A 72 36.69 -4.92 20.26
N ARG A 73 36.46 -4.90 21.58
CA ARG A 73 35.21 -4.44 22.17
C ARG A 73 34.91 -3.01 21.74
N GLU A 74 35.88 -2.10 21.85
CA GLU A 74 35.75 -0.71 21.42
C GLU A 74 35.42 -0.62 19.92
N GLN A 75 36.11 -1.40 19.08
CA GLN A 75 35.84 -1.45 17.64
C GLN A 75 34.41 -1.92 17.33
N ILE A 76 33.90 -2.94 18.03
CA ILE A 76 32.53 -3.43 17.86
C ILE A 76 31.52 -2.35 18.28
N GLN A 77 31.79 -1.64 19.37
CA GLN A 77 30.92 -0.57 19.85
C GLN A 77 30.83 0.57 18.82
N ILE A 78 31.97 1.02 18.30
CA ILE A 78 32.03 2.07 17.27
C ILE A 78 31.24 1.64 16.02
N GLN A 79 31.45 0.39 15.56
CA GLN A 79 30.75 -0.13 14.40
C GLN A 79 29.24 -0.21 14.62
N THR A 80 28.82 -0.69 15.80
CA THR A 80 27.39 -0.81 16.15
C THR A 80 26.72 0.56 16.20
N LEU A 81 27.39 1.57 16.76
CA LEU A 81 26.88 2.94 16.79
C LEU A 81 26.75 3.51 15.36
N ALA A 82 27.75 3.32 14.51
CA ALA A 82 27.70 3.75 13.11
C ALA A 82 26.56 3.06 12.33
N ASP A 83 26.32 1.77 12.60
CA ASP A 83 25.24 1.02 11.97
C ASP A 83 23.87 1.48 12.48
N LEU A 84 23.73 1.80 13.77
CA LEU A 84 22.51 2.39 14.34
C LEU A 84 22.19 3.76 13.71
N ASP A 85 23.19 4.65 13.59
CA ASP A 85 23.00 5.96 12.95
C ASP A 85 22.57 5.81 11.49
N ARG A 86 23.15 4.84 10.77
CA ARG A 86 22.75 4.53 9.40
C ARG A 86 21.31 4.01 9.33
N MET A 87 20.91 3.14 10.26
CA MET A 87 19.53 2.65 10.33
C MET A 87 18.55 3.78 10.62
N ASP A 88 18.88 4.68 11.53
CA ASP A 88 18.04 5.82 11.88
C ASP A 88 17.82 6.76 10.68
N GLN A 89 18.89 7.04 9.92
CA GLN A 89 18.79 7.79 8.66
C GLN A 89 17.88 7.11 7.64
N VAL A 90 17.99 5.79 7.47
CA VAL A 90 17.13 5.03 6.54
C VAL A 90 15.67 5.02 7.01
N ILE A 91 15.43 4.91 8.32
CA ILE A 91 14.09 4.99 8.89
C ILE A 91 13.50 6.38 8.66
N HIS A 92 14.26 7.43 8.95
CA HIS A 92 13.86 8.81 8.72
C HIS A 92 13.51 9.05 7.24
N ASP A 93 14.39 8.65 6.33
CA ASP A 93 14.16 8.76 4.89
C ASP A 93 12.92 7.97 4.43
N SER A 94 12.67 6.79 5.00
CA SER A 94 11.53 5.96 4.60
C SER A 94 10.19 6.47 5.16
N GLN A 95 10.14 6.92 6.41
CA GLN A 95 8.93 7.43 7.05
C GLN A 95 8.48 8.79 6.47
N VAL A 96 9.43 9.66 6.10
CA VAL A 96 9.11 10.93 5.43
C VAL A 96 8.40 10.69 4.09
N HIS A 97 8.70 9.61 3.37
CA HIS A 97 8.09 9.37 2.05
C HIS A 97 6.70 8.72 2.07
N GLU A 98 6.32 7.98 3.11
CA GLU A 98 5.02 7.30 3.14
C GLU A 98 3.86 8.26 3.45
N PHE A 99 4.13 9.35 4.19
CA PHE A 99 3.12 10.34 4.57
C PHE A 99 3.21 11.68 3.84
N ASP A 100 4.38 12.11 3.34
CA ASP A 100 4.49 13.38 2.58
C ASP A 100 4.21 13.24 1.08
N LEU A 101 4.11 12.03 0.54
CA LEU A 101 3.71 11.83 -0.85
C LEU A 101 2.18 11.98 -1.01
N LYS A 102 1.78 13.25 -1.07
CA LYS A 102 0.67 13.80 -1.88
C LYS A 102 -0.77 13.80 -1.33
N PRO A 103 -1.05 14.26 -0.10
CA PRO A 103 -2.38 14.79 0.21
C PRO A 103 -2.74 15.99 -0.69
N ASP A 104 -1.81 16.93 -0.85
CA ASP A 104 -2.06 18.20 -1.56
C ASP A 104 -2.17 18.06 -3.08
N ILE A 105 -1.37 17.19 -3.68
CA ILE A 105 -1.40 16.99 -5.15
C ILE A 105 -2.64 16.17 -5.53
N LEU A 106 -3.04 15.21 -4.69
CA LEU A 106 -4.23 14.41 -4.91
C LEU A 106 -5.51 15.22 -4.66
N SER A 107 -5.53 16.11 -3.67
CA SER A 107 -6.65 17.01 -3.41
C SER A 107 -6.82 18.07 -4.49
N ALA A 108 -5.74 18.70 -4.98
CA ALA A 108 -5.82 19.67 -6.07
C ALA A 108 -6.33 19.05 -7.39
N ASP A 109 -5.88 17.83 -7.73
CA ASP A 109 -6.37 17.12 -8.92
C ASP A 109 -7.82 16.65 -8.74
N PHE A 110 -8.20 16.23 -7.53
CA PHE A 110 -9.59 15.89 -7.22
C PHE A 110 -10.51 17.11 -7.33
N GLU A 111 -10.12 18.24 -6.74
CA GLU A 111 -10.87 19.49 -6.78
C GLU A 111 -11.08 19.98 -8.22
N ARG A 112 -10.02 19.94 -9.03
CA ARG A 112 -10.11 20.26 -10.46
C ARG A 112 -11.10 19.34 -11.20
N LYS A 113 -11.04 18.03 -10.96
CA LYS A 113 -11.96 17.07 -11.60
C LYS A 113 -13.41 17.26 -11.14
N ALA A 114 -13.61 17.53 -9.85
CA ALA A 114 -14.94 17.79 -9.28
C ALA A 114 -15.59 19.04 -9.91
N LEU A 115 -14.81 20.12 -10.07
CA LEU A 115 -15.27 21.35 -10.72
C LEU A 115 -15.70 21.13 -12.18
N ILE A 116 -14.94 20.34 -12.95
CA ILE A 116 -15.29 20.04 -14.35
C ILE A 116 -16.63 19.31 -14.43
N ILE A 117 -16.78 18.22 -13.65
CA ILE A 117 -18.02 17.44 -13.61
C ILE A 117 -19.20 18.29 -13.16
N PHE A 118 -19.01 19.11 -12.13
CA PHE A 118 -20.05 20.00 -11.63
C PHE A 118 -20.51 20.98 -12.70
N ASN A 119 -19.57 21.61 -13.41
CA ASN A 119 -19.90 22.58 -14.47
C ASN A 119 -20.63 21.93 -15.66
N GLU A 120 -20.21 20.74 -16.07
CA GLU A 120 -20.89 19.96 -17.13
C GLU A 120 -22.33 19.62 -16.74
N GLN A 121 -22.53 19.15 -15.50
CA GLN A 121 -23.86 18.81 -14.98
C GLN A 121 -24.74 20.05 -14.84
N ASN A 122 -24.18 21.19 -14.41
CA ASN A 122 -24.94 22.43 -14.22
C ASN A 122 -25.53 22.96 -15.52
N ALA A 123 -24.75 22.98 -16.61
CA ALA A 123 -25.24 23.41 -17.92
C ALA A 123 -26.40 22.52 -18.43
N TRP A 124 -26.32 21.21 -18.16
CA TRP A 124 -27.39 20.29 -18.50
C TRP A 124 -28.63 20.50 -17.62
N LEU A 125 -28.46 20.70 -16.30
CA LEU A 125 -29.55 20.96 -15.36
C LEU A 125 -30.27 22.28 -15.68
N GLU A 126 -29.54 23.34 -16.01
CA GLU A 126 -30.12 24.62 -16.42
C GLU A 126 -30.93 24.48 -17.70
N LYS A 127 -30.42 23.76 -18.70
CA LYS A 127 -31.14 23.49 -19.95
C LYS A 127 -32.41 22.68 -19.69
N LEU A 128 -32.35 21.68 -18.82
CA LEU A 128 -33.50 20.87 -18.44
C LEU A 128 -34.54 21.71 -17.70
N GLY A 129 -34.11 22.52 -16.74
CA GLY A 129 -34.98 23.45 -15.99
C GLY A 129 -35.64 24.49 -16.88
N ALA A 130 -34.89 25.10 -17.80
CA ALA A 130 -35.42 26.04 -18.78
C ALA A 130 -36.45 25.38 -19.71
N THR A 131 -36.17 24.15 -20.16
CA THR A 131 -37.09 23.38 -21.00
C THR A 131 -38.37 23.02 -20.23
N ALA A 132 -38.24 22.52 -18.99
CA ALA A 132 -39.38 22.21 -18.14
C ALA A 132 -40.24 23.46 -17.89
N ASN A 133 -39.63 24.59 -17.50
CA ASN A 133 -40.34 25.84 -17.26
C ASN A 133 -41.05 26.35 -18.53
N ARG A 134 -40.41 26.23 -19.71
CA ARG A 134 -41.06 26.57 -20.98
C ARG A 134 -42.27 25.68 -21.24
N ARG A 135 -42.17 24.37 -21.02
CA ARG A 135 -43.29 23.43 -21.17
C ARG A 135 -44.42 23.70 -20.18
N PHE A 136 -44.09 24.02 -18.93
CA PHE A 136 -45.09 24.44 -17.94
C PHE A 136 -45.83 25.70 -18.38
N LYS A 137 -45.11 26.74 -18.83
CA LYS A 137 -45.74 27.97 -19.35
C LYS A 137 -46.57 27.73 -20.61
N GLU A 138 -46.12 26.85 -21.51
CA GLU A 138 -46.89 26.43 -22.69
C GLU A 138 -48.18 25.71 -22.28
N LEU A 139 -48.12 24.80 -21.30
CA LEU A 139 -49.28 24.10 -20.74
C LEU A 139 -50.25 25.06 -20.03
N GLU A 140 -49.76 26.00 -19.22
CA GLU A 140 -50.58 27.01 -18.56
C GLU A 140 -51.31 27.90 -19.59
N ARG A 141 -50.61 28.37 -20.62
CA ARG A 141 -51.22 29.16 -21.71
C ARG A 141 -52.26 28.35 -22.47
N PHE A 142 -51.97 27.09 -22.77
CA PHE A 142 -52.91 26.18 -23.41
C PHE A 142 -54.16 25.97 -22.52
N ARG A 143 -53.97 25.73 -21.22
CA ARG A 143 -55.05 25.56 -20.24
C ARG A 143 -55.93 26.80 -20.17
N ALA A 144 -55.33 27.99 -20.10
CA ALA A 144 -56.04 29.27 -20.07
C ALA A 144 -56.83 29.53 -21.37
N LEU A 145 -56.23 29.24 -22.53
CA LEU A 145 -56.86 29.44 -23.83
C LEU A 145 -58.03 28.47 -24.07
N HIS A 146 -57.96 27.26 -23.52
CA HIS A 146 -58.98 26.22 -23.69
C HIS A 146 -59.91 26.04 -22.48
N GLN A 147 -59.83 26.90 -21.45
CA GLN A 147 -60.65 26.85 -20.23
C GLN A 147 -60.69 25.47 -19.55
N LEU A 148 -59.55 24.78 -19.55
CA LEU A 148 -59.43 23.44 -18.96
C LEU A 148 -59.29 23.58 -17.43
N GLU A 149 -60.38 23.48 -16.68
CA GLU A 149 -60.33 23.59 -15.21
C GLU A 149 -59.76 22.34 -14.51
N ARG A 150 -59.80 21.16 -15.13
CA ARG A 150 -59.23 19.92 -14.54
C ARG A 150 -57.76 19.73 -14.88
N ASP A 151 -56.98 19.35 -13.86
CA ASP A 151 -55.63 18.85 -14.07
C ASP A 151 -55.67 17.55 -14.87
N ALA A 152 -54.74 17.41 -15.82
CA ALA A 152 -54.60 16.19 -16.61
C ALA A 152 -54.17 15.04 -15.68
N ILE A 153 -55.04 14.06 -15.49
CA ILE A 153 -54.74 12.83 -14.78
C ILE A 153 -53.87 11.97 -15.70
N TYR A 154 -52.55 12.12 -15.59
CA TYR A 154 -51.62 11.23 -16.27
C TYR A 154 -51.61 9.87 -15.55
N PRO A 155 -51.67 8.75 -16.28
CA PRO A 155 -51.43 7.45 -15.66
C PRO A 155 -49.98 7.40 -15.17
N ASP A 156 -49.80 7.03 -13.90
CA ASP A 156 -48.48 6.81 -13.32
C ASP A 156 -47.67 5.85 -14.21
N ALA A 157 -46.38 6.14 -14.39
CA ALA A 157 -45.48 5.37 -15.26
C ALA A 157 -45.47 3.87 -14.87
N THR A 158 -45.62 3.62 -13.57
CA THR A 158 -45.80 2.30 -12.97
C THR A 158 -47.05 1.59 -13.50
N GLY A 159 -48.18 2.28 -13.56
CA GLY A 159 -49.45 1.75 -14.06
C GLY A 159 -49.42 1.44 -15.55
N LEU A 160 -48.68 2.22 -16.34
CA LEU A 160 -48.47 1.95 -17.76
C LEU A 160 -47.64 0.67 -17.96
N PHE A 161 -46.55 0.51 -17.20
CA PHE A 161 -45.70 -0.68 -17.24
C PHE A 161 -46.47 -1.96 -16.92
N PHE A 162 -47.26 -1.99 -15.83
CA PHE A 162 -48.02 -3.17 -15.45
C PHE A 162 -49.05 -3.60 -16.50
N ARG A 163 -49.70 -2.64 -17.18
CA ARG A 163 -50.66 -2.95 -18.25
C ARG A 163 -49.99 -3.62 -19.45
N TYR A 164 -48.85 -3.10 -19.88
CA TYR A 164 -48.09 -3.71 -20.98
C TYR A 164 -47.46 -5.05 -20.59
N ALA A 165 -46.92 -5.16 -19.38
CA ALA A 165 -46.39 -6.42 -18.86
C ALA A 165 -47.46 -7.52 -18.81
N LEU A 166 -48.67 -7.18 -18.35
CA LEU A 166 -49.80 -8.11 -18.32
C LEU A 166 -50.25 -8.52 -19.73
N LEU A 167 -50.29 -7.58 -20.68
CA LEU A 167 -50.59 -7.87 -22.09
C LEU A 167 -49.58 -8.84 -22.71
N VAL A 168 -48.28 -8.61 -22.50
CA VAL A 168 -47.21 -9.49 -22.99
C VAL A 168 -47.33 -10.88 -22.35
N LEU A 169 -47.61 -10.94 -21.04
CA LEU A 169 -47.83 -12.21 -20.35
C LEU A 169 -49.03 -12.96 -20.92
N LEU A 170 -50.13 -12.28 -21.22
CA LEU A 170 -51.35 -12.87 -21.77
C LEU A 170 -51.09 -13.43 -23.18
N VAL A 171 -50.41 -12.66 -24.04
CA VAL A 171 -49.99 -13.11 -25.38
C VAL A 171 -49.04 -14.31 -25.31
N ALA A 172 -48.09 -14.30 -24.37
CA ALA A 172 -47.16 -15.42 -24.18
C ALA A 172 -47.89 -16.68 -23.68
N PHE A 173 -48.83 -16.53 -22.75
CA PHE A 173 -49.68 -17.63 -22.28
C PHE A 173 -50.52 -18.20 -23.42
N GLU A 174 -51.21 -17.36 -24.19
CA GLU A 174 -51.95 -17.81 -25.37
C GLU A 174 -51.05 -18.51 -26.38
N GLY A 175 -49.85 -17.99 -26.63
CA GLY A 175 -48.87 -18.62 -27.53
C GLY A 175 -48.43 -20.01 -27.06
N ILE A 176 -48.11 -20.16 -25.78
CA ILE A 176 -47.69 -21.44 -25.18
C ILE A 176 -48.85 -22.44 -25.21
N PHE A 177 -50.05 -22.04 -24.83
CA PHE A 177 -51.22 -22.91 -24.84
C PHE A 177 -51.63 -23.31 -26.26
N ASN A 178 -51.57 -22.39 -27.22
CA ASN A 178 -51.85 -22.68 -28.62
C ASN A 178 -50.82 -23.65 -29.19
N ALA A 179 -49.52 -23.44 -28.94
CA ALA A 179 -48.46 -24.36 -29.35
C ALA A 179 -48.59 -25.74 -28.70
N ALA A 180 -48.91 -25.80 -27.41
CA ALA A 180 -49.14 -27.07 -26.69
C ALA A 180 -50.39 -27.81 -27.21
N PHE A 181 -51.43 -27.10 -27.61
CA PHE A 181 -52.63 -27.69 -28.22
C PHE A 181 -52.33 -28.31 -29.59
N PHE A 182 -51.51 -27.66 -30.43
CA PHE A 182 -51.09 -28.21 -31.73
C PHE A 182 -50.16 -29.43 -31.60
N ILE A 183 -49.29 -29.48 -30.58
CA ILE A 183 -48.41 -30.63 -30.33
C ILE A 183 -49.22 -31.87 -29.90
N LYS A 184 -50.33 -31.68 -29.19
CA LYS A 184 -51.15 -32.77 -28.63
C LYS A 184 -52.22 -33.33 -29.60
N ARG A 185 -52.33 -32.79 -30.82
CA ARG A 185 -53.14 -33.36 -31.91
C ARG A 185 -52.22 -33.90 -33.01
N PRO A 186 -51.63 -35.10 -32.88
CA PRO A 186 -51.20 -35.88 -34.03
C PRO A 186 -52.43 -36.61 -34.59
N GLY A 187 -52.79 -36.34 -35.84
CA GLY A 187 -53.72 -37.18 -36.60
C GLY A 187 -55.10 -36.58 -36.85
N GLY A 188 -55.20 -35.86 -37.98
CA GLY A 188 -56.06 -36.27 -39.08
C GLY A 188 -55.17 -36.38 -40.30
#